data_AF-A0A7K6G1B6-F1
#
_entry.id   AF-A0A7K6G1B6-F1
#
_cell.length_a   1.000
_cell.length_b   1.000
_cell.length_c   1.000
_cell.angle_alpha   90.00
_cell.angle_beta   90.00
_cell.angle_gamma   90.00
#
_symmetry.space_group_name_H-M   'P 1'
#
loop_
_entity.id
_entity.type
_entity.pdbx_description
1 polymer ?
#
loop_
_entity_poly.entity_id
_entity_poly.type
_entity_poly.pdbx_seq_one_letter_code
_entity_poly.pdbx_strand_id
1 'polypeptide(L)'
;MAAPAAPQPRLPHAAPALLLLLTALATTLACQQLWTHDDAFPGDALRLLQDMAPSHAQPCHLQEPPFFPDTLLRNNLHPRQAAATALRILQHLFHTLSTNSTRQHWHSQARNDLLNKLQHYIHHLEQCLPDNATLFKGPRNPLLTINKYFRDIHLFLHAHNHSACAWDHVRLQARASLQHLHNLTRAMR
;
A
#
# COMPACT_ATOMS: atom_id res chain seq x y z
N MET A 1 -25.48 56.69 -40.21
CA MET A 1 -24.74 55.41 -40.40
C MET A 1 -24.47 54.83 -39.02
N ALA A 2 -25.16 53.76 -38.66
CA ALA A 2 -24.89 53.00 -37.44
C ALA A 2 -24.44 51.59 -37.85
N ALA A 3 -23.26 51.18 -37.42
CA ALA A 3 -22.70 49.86 -37.71
C ALA A 3 -23.40 48.78 -36.84
N PRO A 4 -23.66 47.57 -37.37
CA PRO A 4 -24.20 46.49 -36.56
C PRO A 4 -23.09 45.92 -35.66
N ALA A 5 -23.37 45.81 -34.36
CA ALA A 5 -22.52 45.08 -33.43
C ALA A 5 -22.48 43.59 -33.80
N ALA A 6 -21.29 43.06 -34.00
CA ALA A 6 -21.06 41.64 -34.25
C ALA A 6 -21.40 40.80 -33.00
N PRO A 7 -22.00 39.62 -33.13
CA PRO A 7 -22.23 38.72 -32.00
C PRO A 7 -20.90 38.15 -31.51
N GLN A 8 -20.58 38.34 -30.23
CA GLN A 8 -19.44 37.65 -29.63
C GLN A 8 -19.68 36.14 -29.57
N PRO A 9 -18.70 35.30 -29.95
CA PRO A 9 -18.84 33.86 -29.88
C PRO A 9 -18.83 33.43 -28.42
N ARG A 10 -19.94 32.87 -27.94
CA ARG A 10 -20.02 32.25 -26.62
C ARG A 10 -19.27 30.92 -26.63
N LEU A 11 -17.99 30.97 -26.30
CA LEU A 11 -17.21 29.80 -25.88
C LEU A 11 -16.80 29.98 -24.40
N PRO A 12 -17.58 29.49 -23.40
CA PRO A 12 -17.02 29.46 -22.05
C PRO A 12 -17.13 28.14 -21.27
N HIS A 13 -17.79 27.08 -21.77
CA HIS A 13 -18.05 25.90 -20.92
C HIS A 13 -17.55 24.56 -21.49
N ALA A 14 -17.24 24.49 -22.78
CA ALA A 14 -16.77 23.25 -23.40
C ALA A 14 -15.34 22.89 -22.99
N ALA A 15 -14.45 23.88 -22.86
CA ALA A 15 -13.05 23.67 -22.47
C ALA A 15 -12.88 23.10 -21.04
N PRO A 16 -13.52 23.66 -19.98
CA PRO A 16 -13.39 23.09 -18.63
C PRO A 16 -14.06 21.72 -18.50
N ALA A 17 -15.21 21.49 -19.17
CA ALA A 17 -15.85 20.18 -19.19
C ALA A 17 -14.99 19.12 -19.90
N LEU A 18 -14.37 19.48 -21.01
CA LEU A 18 -13.44 18.61 -21.74
C LEU A 18 -12.20 18.28 -20.89
N LEU A 19 -11.65 19.25 -20.15
CA LEU A 19 -10.51 19.03 -19.26
C LEU A 19 -10.87 18.05 -18.11
N LEU A 20 -12.06 18.18 -17.53
CA LEU A 20 -12.57 17.26 -16.50
C LEU A 20 -12.77 15.83 -17.06
N LEU A 21 -13.28 15.71 -18.29
CA LEU A 21 -13.44 14.41 -18.95
C LEU A 21 -12.08 13.76 -19.24
N LEU A 22 -11.12 14.53 -19.75
CA LEU A 22 -9.76 14.04 -20.05
C LEU A 22 -9.02 13.59 -18.78
N THR A 23 -9.17 14.31 -17.67
CA THR A 23 -8.58 13.90 -16.38
C THR A 23 -9.27 12.65 -15.81
N ALA A 24 -10.59 12.54 -15.91
CA ALA A 24 -11.31 11.31 -15.54
C ALA A 24 -10.89 10.11 -16.42
N LEU A 25 -10.76 10.29 -17.72
CA LEU A 25 -10.27 9.25 -18.64
C LEU A 25 -8.83 8.84 -18.32
N ALA A 26 -7.92 9.80 -18.12
CA ALA A 26 -6.53 9.54 -17.78
C ALA A 26 -6.39 8.76 -16.45
N THR A 27 -7.16 9.13 -15.43
CA THR A 27 -7.17 8.42 -14.14
C THR A 27 -7.72 7.00 -14.29
N THR A 28 -8.84 6.80 -14.98
CA THR A 28 -9.37 5.45 -15.22
C THR A 28 -8.40 4.55 -15.98
N LEU A 29 -7.72 5.07 -17.01
CA LEU A 29 -6.74 4.33 -17.79
C LEU A 29 -5.50 4.00 -16.96
N ALA A 30 -4.97 4.95 -16.20
CA ALA A 30 -3.85 4.72 -15.27
C ALA A 30 -4.19 3.63 -14.24
N CYS A 31 -5.42 3.60 -13.75
CA CYS A 31 -5.88 2.58 -12.82
C CYS A 31 -6.02 1.21 -13.47
N GLN A 32 -6.59 1.13 -14.68
CA GLN A 32 -6.62 -0.12 -15.44
C GLN A 32 -5.21 -0.67 -15.69
N GLN A 33 -4.26 0.21 -15.99
CA GLN A 33 -2.87 -0.17 -16.26
C GLN A 33 -2.12 -0.64 -15.01
N LEU A 34 -2.42 -0.04 -13.85
CA LEU A 34 -1.90 -0.50 -12.55
C LEU A 34 -2.29 -1.96 -12.26
N TRP A 35 -3.54 -2.33 -12.56
CA TRP A 35 -4.05 -3.69 -12.32
C TRP A 35 -3.42 -4.74 -13.26
N THR A 36 -3.11 -4.34 -14.48
CA THR A 36 -2.64 -5.27 -15.52
C THR A 36 -1.13 -5.46 -15.53
N HIS A 37 -0.32 -4.45 -15.16
CA HIS A 37 1.13 -4.49 -15.40
C HIS A 37 2.02 -4.64 -14.17
N ASP A 38 1.54 -4.47 -12.94
CA ASP A 38 2.43 -4.48 -11.76
C ASP A 38 2.59 -5.88 -11.11
N ASP A 39 2.88 -6.89 -11.93
CA ASP A 39 3.23 -8.25 -11.46
C ASP A 39 4.60 -8.29 -10.75
N ALA A 40 5.48 -7.34 -11.07
CA ALA A 40 6.84 -7.31 -10.56
C ALA A 40 6.93 -6.72 -9.13
N PHE A 41 6.02 -5.82 -8.75
CA PHE A 41 6.12 -5.11 -7.48
C PHE A 41 6.22 -6.03 -6.25
N PRO A 42 5.32 -7.02 -6.01
CA PRO A 42 5.42 -7.86 -4.82
C PRO A 42 6.73 -8.65 -4.75
N GLY A 43 7.23 -9.10 -5.90
CA GLY A 43 8.50 -9.82 -6.02
C GLY A 43 9.71 -8.93 -5.71
N ASP A 44 9.74 -7.73 -6.27
CA ASP A 44 10.79 -6.74 -6.03
C ASP A 44 10.82 -6.29 -4.56
N ALA A 45 9.66 -6.03 -3.97
CA ALA A 45 9.55 -5.66 -2.57
C ALA A 45 10.04 -6.79 -1.64
N LEU A 46 9.71 -8.05 -1.96
CA LEU A 46 10.21 -9.21 -1.22
C LEU A 46 11.73 -9.36 -1.33
N ARG A 47 12.31 -9.11 -2.51
CA ARG A 47 13.76 -9.14 -2.72
C ARG A 47 14.46 -8.06 -1.89
N LEU A 48 13.99 -6.82 -1.98
CA LEU A 48 14.56 -5.71 -1.20
C LEU A 48 14.42 -5.92 0.31
N LEU A 49 13.31 -6.53 0.77
CA LEU A 49 13.14 -6.90 2.17
C LEU A 49 14.18 -7.96 2.63
N GLN A 50 14.59 -8.86 1.73
CA GLN A 50 15.65 -9.83 2.02
C GLN A 50 17.02 -9.14 2.07
N ASP A 51 17.31 -8.28 1.10
CA ASP A 51 18.57 -7.53 1.01
C ASP A 51 18.75 -6.53 2.18
N MET A 52 17.65 -6.10 2.79
CA MET A 52 17.64 -5.23 3.95
C MET A 52 18.12 -5.92 5.24
N ALA A 53 18.04 -7.25 5.32
CA ALA A 53 18.42 -8.01 6.51
C ALA A 53 19.95 -8.13 6.66
N PRO A 54 20.50 -8.10 7.89
CA PRO A 54 21.89 -8.46 8.11
C PRO A 54 22.15 -9.89 7.63
N SER A 55 23.33 -10.14 7.09
CA SER A 55 23.68 -11.45 6.52
C SER A 55 23.57 -12.60 7.52
N HIS A 56 23.64 -12.33 8.83
CA HIS A 56 23.55 -13.32 9.90
C HIS A 56 22.55 -12.84 10.97
N ALA A 57 21.30 -13.30 10.89
CA ALA A 57 20.36 -13.18 12.00
C ALA A 57 20.61 -14.35 12.97
N GLN A 58 21.03 -14.06 14.20
CA GLN A 58 21.12 -15.10 15.23
C GLN A 58 19.71 -15.63 15.53
N PRO A 59 19.53 -16.94 15.77
CA PRO A 59 18.25 -17.47 16.24
C PRO A 59 17.84 -16.72 17.50
N CYS A 60 16.65 -16.13 17.47
CA CYS A 60 16.20 -15.28 18.55
C CYS A 60 14.78 -15.71 18.94
N HIS A 61 14.57 -15.90 20.24
CA HIS A 61 13.31 -16.38 20.79
C HIS A 61 12.70 -15.27 21.65
N LEU A 62 11.65 -14.65 21.13
CA LEU A 62 10.81 -13.73 21.88
C LEU A 62 9.49 -14.41 22.21
N GLN A 63 8.94 -14.08 23.37
CA GLN A 63 7.63 -14.55 23.77
C GLN A 63 6.57 -13.86 22.91
N GLU A 64 5.56 -14.63 22.48
CA GLU A 64 4.34 -14.15 21.84
C GLU A 64 4.57 -13.17 20.65
N PRO A 65 5.33 -13.55 19.62
CA PRO A 65 5.47 -12.72 18.45
C PRO A 65 4.11 -12.58 17.73
N PRO A 66 3.82 -11.41 17.14
CA PRO A 66 2.62 -11.23 16.33
C PRO A 66 2.62 -12.24 15.17
N PHE A 67 1.43 -12.69 14.78
CA PHE A 67 1.24 -13.62 13.67
C PHE A 67 0.32 -13.00 12.61
N PHE A 68 0.60 -13.32 11.35
CA PHE A 68 -0.25 -12.86 10.25
C PHE A 68 -1.66 -13.47 10.37
N PRO A 69 -2.75 -12.68 10.34
CA PRO A 69 -4.08 -13.20 10.61
C PRO A 69 -4.59 -14.15 9.52
N ASP A 70 -4.88 -15.41 9.86
CA ASP A 70 -5.43 -16.41 8.95
C ASP A 70 -6.75 -15.99 8.30
N THR A 71 -7.52 -15.14 8.99
CA THR A 71 -8.77 -14.58 8.47
C THR A 71 -8.57 -13.73 7.22
N LEU A 72 -7.35 -13.23 6.95
CA LEU A 72 -7.04 -12.51 5.73
C LEU A 72 -6.73 -13.45 4.55
N LEU A 73 -6.29 -14.68 4.82
CA LEU A 73 -5.90 -15.64 3.78
C LEU A 73 -7.08 -16.26 3.02
N ARG A 74 -8.30 -16.24 3.60
CA ARG A 74 -9.49 -16.95 3.07
C ARG A 74 -10.54 -16.04 2.44
N ASN A 75 -10.21 -14.79 2.11
CA ASN A 75 -11.21 -13.82 1.67
C ASN A 75 -11.24 -13.66 0.14
N ASN A 76 -12.38 -14.00 -0.45
CA ASN A 76 -12.73 -13.64 -1.83
C ASN A 76 -13.17 -12.16 -1.86
N LEU A 77 -12.19 -11.25 -1.84
CA LEU A 77 -12.45 -9.82 -1.90
C LEU A 77 -12.82 -9.39 -3.32
N HIS A 78 -13.79 -8.49 -3.45
CA HIS A 78 -14.03 -7.78 -4.70
C HIS A 78 -12.77 -6.95 -5.07
N PRO A 79 -12.46 -6.71 -6.36
CA PRO A 79 -11.25 -5.98 -6.77
C PRO A 79 -10.97 -4.68 -6.00
N ARG A 80 -11.99 -3.81 -5.85
CA ARG A 80 -11.87 -2.57 -5.05
C ARG A 80 -11.59 -2.80 -3.56
N GLN A 81 -12.12 -3.88 -2.98
CA GLN A 81 -11.83 -4.27 -1.59
C GLN A 81 -10.42 -4.82 -1.46
N ALA A 82 -9.96 -5.64 -2.42
CA ALA A 82 -8.58 -6.12 -2.48
C ALA A 82 -7.60 -4.94 -2.57
N ALA A 83 -7.91 -3.96 -3.41
CA ALA A 83 -7.17 -2.71 -3.55
C ALA A 83 -7.11 -1.87 -2.27
N ALA A 84 -8.24 -1.64 -1.61
CA ALA A 84 -8.25 -0.93 -0.32
C ALA A 84 -7.49 -1.69 0.77
N THR A 85 -7.55 -3.02 0.76
CA THR A 85 -6.81 -3.91 1.67
C THR A 85 -5.30 -3.82 1.41
N ALA A 86 -4.90 -3.88 0.14
CA ALA A 86 -3.53 -3.73 -0.33
C ALA A 86 -2.95 -2.38 0.10
N LEU A 87 -3.66 -1.28 -0.22
CA LEU A 87 -3.28 0.07 0.18
C LEU A 87 -3.06 0.18 1.69
N ARG A 88 -3.97 -0.39 2.49
CA ARG A 88 -3.86 -0.36 3.96
C ARG A 88 -2.62 -1.11 4.45
N ILE A 89 -2.30 -2.27 3.89
CA ILE A 89 -1.08 -3.03 4.25
C ILE A 89 0.16 -2.22 3.90
N LEU A 90 0.21 -1.63 2.71
CA LEU A 90 1.34 -0.84 2.24
C LEU A 90 1.59 0.38 3.12
N GLN A 91 0.53 1.11 3.48
CA GLN A 91 0.60 2.27 4.37
C GLN A 91 1.21 1.88 5.73
N HIS A 92 0.76 0.77 6.32
CA HIS A 92 1.31 0.28 7.58
C HIS A 92 2.76 -0.22 7.46
N LEU A 93 3.11 -0.90 6.36
CA LEU A 93 4.50 -1.29 6.08
C LEU A 93 5.39 -0.07 5.96
N PHE A 94 4.99 0.92 5.16
CA PHE A 94 5.74 2.16 4.98
C PHE A 94 5.93 2.88 6.32
N HIS A 95 4.86 3.02 7.12
CA HIS A 95 4.94 3.63 8.45
C HIS A 95 5.91 2.87 9.37
N THR A 96 5.81 1.54 9.45
CA THR A 96 6.66 0.72 10.31
C THR A 96 8.13 0.77 9.88
N LEU A 97 8.39 0.60 8.58
CA LEU A 97 9.75 0.49 8.03
C LEU A 97 10.46 1.85 7.92
N SER A 98 9.72 2.96 7.90
CA SER A 98 10.27 4.32 7.88
C SER A 98 10.74 4.82 9.24
N THR A 99 10.36 4.17 10.34
CA THR A 99 10.76 4.56 11.71
C THR A 99 12.28 4.60 11.89
N ASN A 100 12.80 5.51 12.72
CA ASN A 100 14.25 5.69 12.89
C ASN A 100 14.97 4.49 13.50
N SER A 101 14.28 3.71 14.35
CA SER A 101 14.87 2.53 14.99
C SER A 101 15.31 1.49 13.95
N THR A 102 14.59 1.38 12.82
CA THR A 102 15.00 0.47 11.72
C THR A 102 16.39 0.77 11.15
N ARG A 103 16.86 2.02 11.20
CA ARG A 103 18.16 2.40 10.62
C ARG A 103 19.34 1.74 11.32
N GLN A 104 19.18 1.36 12.58
CA GLN A 104 20.23 0.75 13.39
C GLN A 104 20.35 -0.77 13.14
N HIS A 105 19.37 -1.38 12.50
CA HIS A 105 19.29 -2.84 12.38
C HIS A 105 19.51 -3.33 10.95
N TRP A 106 19.33 -2.50 9.94
CA TRP A 106 19.18 -2.93 8.55
C TRP A 106 19.99 -2.10 7.55
N HIS A 107 20.30 -2.69 6.39
CA HIS A 107 21.05 -2.02 5.32
C HIS A 107 20.26 -0.83 4.76
N SER A 108 20.84 0.37 4.85
CA SER A 108 20.16 1.64 4.52
C SER A 108 19.73 1.74 3.06
N GLN A 109 20.55 1.25 2.13
CA GLN A 109 20.26 1.34 0.69
C GLN A 109 19.03 0.51 0.33
N ALA A 110 19.04 -0.79 0.64
CA ALA A 110 17.91 -1.69 0.38
C ALA A 110 16.63 -1.22 1.06
N ARG A 111 16.74 -0.69 2.29
CA ARG A 111 15.61 -0.06 3.00
C ARG A 111 15.04 1.13 2.24
N ASN A 112 15.89 2.06 1.79
CA ASN A 112 15.43 3.25 1.07
C ASN A 112 14.78 2.88 -0.27
N ASP A 113 15.35 1.91 -0.99
CA ASP A 113 14.80 1.40 -2.24
C ASP A 113 13.43 0.75 -2.01
N LEU A 114 13.28 -0.01 -0.92
CA LEU A 114 12.00 -0.59 -0.51
C LEU A 114 10.97 0.51 -0.18
N LEU A 115 11.34 1.50 0.62
CA LEU A 115 10.44 2.61 0.99
C LEU A 115 9.99 3.42 -0.24
N ASN A 116 10.90 3.68 -1.19
CA ASN A 116 10.57 4.37 -2.43
C ASN A 116 9.58 3.57 -3.27
N LYS A 117 9.78 2.25 -3.41
CA LYS A 117 8.82 1.38 -4.10
C LYS A 117 7.46 1.36 -3.40
N LEU A 118 7.43 1.19 -2.08
CA LEU A 118 6.19 1.21 -1.30
C LEU A 118 5.44 2.53 -1.50
N GLN A 119 6.13 3.67 -1.40
CA GLN A 119 5.53 4.99 -1.57
C GLN A 119 4.96 5.20 -2.98
N HIS A 120 5.68 4.75 -4.01
CA HIS A 120 5.22 4.82 -5.39
C HIS A 120 3.92 4.04 -5.57
N TYR A 121 3.89 2.80 -5.10
CA TYR A 121 2.71 1.93 -5.24
C TYR A 121 1.51 2.42 -4.40
N ILE A 122 1.76 2.96 -3.20
CA ILE A 122 0.73 3.65 -2.38
C ILE A 122 0.11 4.79 -3.17
N HIS A 123 0.94 5.67 -3.74
CA HIS A 123 0.45 6.84 -4.48
C HIS A 123 -0.41 6.44 -5.68
N HIS A 124 0.00 5.40 -6.41
CA HIS A 124 -0.79 4.87 -7.51
C HIS A 124 -2.14 4.31 -7.06
N LEU A 125 -2.19 3.54 -5.97
CA LEU A 125 -3.44 3.01 -5.44
C LEU A 125 -4.39 4.11 -4.93
N GLU A 126 -3.86 5.16 -4.30
CA GLU A 126 -4.63 6.30 -3.80
C GLU A 126 -5.31 7.09 -4.92
N GLN A 127 -4.65 7.25 -6.07
CA GLN A 127 -5.27 7.87 -7.26
C GLN A 127 -6.45 7.05 -7.80
N CYS A 128 -6.47 5.74 -7.54
CA CYS A 128 -7.42 4.79 -8.10
C CYS A 128 -8.57 4.42 -7.18
N LEU A 129 -8.45 4.70 -5.90
CA LEU A 129 -9.43 4.35 -4.89
C LEU A 129 -10.16 5.62 -4.41
N PRO A 130 -11.40 5.86 -4.85
CA PRO A 130 -12.24 6.86 -4.20
C PRO A 130 -12.58 6.41 -2.77
N ASP A 131 -13.16 7.34 -2.00
CA ASP A 131 -13.39 7.24 -0.56
C ASP A 131 -13.81 5.83 -0.08
N ASN A 132 -12.90 5.18 0.65
CA ASN A 132 -12.94 3.74 0.94
C ASN A 132 -13.92 3.38 2.07
N ALA A 133 -14.50 4.37 2.74
CA ALA A 133 -15.42 4.21 3.87
C ALA A 133 -16.65 3.35 3.54
N THR A 134 -17.06 3.29 2.28
CA THR A 134 -18.27 2.55 1.85
C THR A 134 -18.00 1.13 1.33
N LEU A 135 -16.73 0.75 1.14
CA LEU A 135 -16.34 -0.51 0.47
C LEU A 135 -16.55 -1.75 1.34
N PHE A 136 -16.58 -1.59 2.67
CA PHE A 136 -16.68 -2.70 3.62
C PHE A 136 -17.94 -2.54 4.46
N LYS A 137 -19.02 -3.22 4.05
CA LYS A 137 -20.27 -3.32 4.83
C LYS A 137 -20.31 -4.67 5.54
N GLY A 138 -20.39 -4.67 6.87
CA GLY A 138 -20.55 -5.87 7.69
C GLY A 138 -19.36 -6.19 8.61
N PRO A 139 -19.48 -7.23 9.45
CA PRO A 139 -18.55 -7.53 10.54
C PRO A 139 -17.19 -8.09 10.06
N ARG A 140 -17.11 -8.57 8.81
CA ARG A 140 -15.87 -9.09 8.20
C ARG A 140 -15.18 -7.99 7.41
N ASN A 141 -14.58 -7.04 8.11
CA ASN A 141 -13.81 -5.95 7.50
C ASN A 141 -12.29 -6.23 7.60
N PRO A 142 -11.62 -6.61 6.49
CA PRO A 142 -10.18 -6.83 6.46
C PRO A 142 -9.36 -5.65 6.99
N LEU A 143 -9.83 -4.41 6.81
CA LEU A 143 -9.12 -3.23 7.28
C LEU A 143 -9.02 -3.19 8.81
N LEU A 144 -10.07 -3.61 9.52
CA LEU A 144 -10.03 -3.68 10.99
C LEU A 144 -9.03 -4.73 11.46
N THR A 145 -9.03 -5.90 10.81
CA THR A 145 -8.08 -6.97 11.10
C THR A 145 -6.64 -6.53 10.84
N ILE A 146 -6.37 -5.86 9.72
CA ILE A 146 -5.05 -5.32 9.38
C ILE A 146 -4.62 -4.25 10.40
N ASN A 147 -5.51 -3.31 10.74
CA ASN A 147 -5.21 -2.28 11.73
C ASN A 147 -4.88 -2.88 13.09
N LYS A 148 -5.62 -3.90 13.54
CA LYS A 148 -5.30 -4.64 14.76
C LYS A 148 -3.93 -5.30 14.66
N TYR A 149 -3.68 -6.04 13.59
CA TYR A 149 -2.42 -6.75 13.38
C TYR A 149 -1.19 -5.82 13.42
N PHE A 150 -1.22 -4.69 12.73
CA PHE A 150 -0.10 -3.75 12.76
C PHE A 150 0.03 -3.01 14.10
N ARG A 151 -1.08 -2.71 14.78
CA ARG A 151 -1.03 -2.21 16.16
C ARG A 151 -0.33 -3.22 17.08
N ASP A 152 -0.65 -4.50 16.96
CA ASP A 152 -0.04 -5.55 17.77
C ASP A 152 1.48 -5.69 17.46
N ILE A 153 1.89 -5.48 16.21
CA ILE A 153 3.31 -5.35 15.83
C ILE A 153 4.00 -4.17 16.53
N HIS A 154 3.38 -2.99 16.54
CA HIS A 154 3.95 -1.83 17.21
C HIS A 154 4.04 -2.04 18.74
N LEU A 155 3.02 -2.63 19.35
CA LEU A 155 3.04 -3.00 20.77
C LEU A 155 4.17 -4.00 21.08
N PHE A 156 4.35 -5.01 20.22
CA PHE A 156 5.45 -5.98 20.35
C PHE A 156 6.82 -5.30 20.25
N LEU A 157 7.02 -4.38 19.30
CA LEU A 157 8.26 -3.61 19.19
C LEU A 157 8.55 -2.79 20.46
N HIS A 158 7.52 -2.14 21.02
CA HIS A 158 7.65 -1.38 22.26
C HIS A 158 7.97 -2.27 23.46
N ALA A 159 7.27 -3.39 23.62
CA ALA A 159 7.51 -4.35 24.71
C ALA A 159 8.93 -4.92 24.71
N HIS A 160 9.56 -5.00 23.53
CA HIS A 160 10.91 -5.52 23.34
C HIS A 160 11.95 -4.41 23.05
N ASN A 161 11.65 -3.17 23.43
CA ASN A 161 12.54 -2.00 23.34
C ASN A 161 13.19 -1.81 21.97
N HIS A 162 12.48 -2.14 20.89
CA HIS A 162 13.01 -2.10 19.53
C HIS A 162 14.34 -2.86 19.36
N SER A 163 14.53 -3.96 20.10
CA SER A 163 15.73 -4.79 19.97
C SER A 163 15.91 -5.35 18.55
N ALA A 164 17.15 -5.73 18.21
CA ALA A 164 17.46 -6.34 16.90
C ALA A 164 16.59 -7.58 16.63
N CYS A 165 16.39 -8.43 17.65
CA CYS A 165 15.53 -9.60 17.54
C CYS A 165 14.05 -9.23 17.28
N ALA A 166 13.53 -8.19 17.93
CA ALA A 166 12.17 -7.74 17.66
C ALA A 166 12.01 -7.29 16.20
N TRP A 167 13.02 -6.61 15.66
CA TRP A 167 13.05 -6.24 14.24
C TRP A 167 13.16 -7.44 13.30
N ASP A 168 13.89 -8.50 13.67
CA ASP A 168 13.88 -9.75 12.89
C ASP A 168 12.49 -10.37 12.79
N HIS A 169 11.71 -10.35 13.89
CA HIS A 169 10.31 -10.76 13.86
C HIS A 169 9.44 -9.84 13.00
N VAL A 170 9.64 -8.51 13.06
CA VAL A 170 8.92 -7.56 12.20
C VAL A 170 9.24 -7.80 10.72
N ARG A 171 10.48 -8.18 10.38
CA ARG A 171 10.84 -8.56 9.01
C ARG A 171 10.06 -9.79 8.53
N LEU A 172 9.87 -10.80 9.38
CA LEU A 172 9.03 -11.97 9.06
C LEU A 172 7.57 -11.56 8.84
N GLN A 173 7.03 -10.68 9.68
CA GLN A 173 5.69 -10.12 9.53
C GLN A 173 5.53 -9.28 8.25
N ALA A 174 6.55 -8.50 7.89
CA ALA A 174 6.59 -7.74 6.64
C ALA A 174 6.61 -8.67 5.43
N ARG A 175 7.41 -9.76 5.48
CA ARG A 175 7.43 -10.79 4.44
C ARG A 175 6.06 -11.43 4.25
N ALA A 176 5.39 -11.84 5.33
CA ALA A 176 4.05 -12.42 5.27
C ALA A 176 3.04 -11.43 4.68
N SER A 177 3.14 -10.15 5.04
CA SER A 177 2.28 -9.09 4.51
C SER A 177 2.48 -8.87 3.00
N LEU A 178 3.72 -8.87 2.52
CA LEU A 178 4.04 -8.77 1.09
C LEU A 178 3.62 -10.02 0.30
N GLN A 179 3.71 -11.21 0.89
CA GLN A 179 3.18 -12.44 0.29
C GLN A 179 1.65 -12.39 0.17
N HIS A 180 0.96 -11.86 1.18
CA HIS A 180 -0.48 -11.66 1.08
C HIS A 180 -0.83 -10.59 0.04
N LEU A 181 -0.04 -9.53 -0.05
CA LEU A 181 -0.19 -8.49 -1.06
C LEU A 181 -0.12 -9.05 -2.49
N HIS A 182 0.77 -10.00 -2.76
CA HIS A 182 0.83 -10.71 -4.04
C HIS A 182 -0.51 -11.38 -4.41
N ASN A 183 -1.19 -11.97 -3.43
CA ASN A 183 -2.52 -12.57 -3.64
C ASN A 183 -3.59 -11.50 -3.87
N LEU A 184 -3.50 -10.36 -3.16
CA LEU A 184 -4.39 -9.22 -3.39
C LEU A 184 -4.21 -8.67 -4.80
N THR A 185 -2.98 -8.52 -5.31
CA THR A 185 -2.72 -8.06 -6.69
C THR A 185 -3.39 -8.91 -7.74
N ARG A 186 -3.49 -10.22 -7.52
CA ARG A 186 -4.26 -11.11 -8.40
C ARG A 186 -5.77 -10.88 -8.27
N ALA A 187 -6.28 -10.66 -7.07
CA ALA A 187 -7.70 -10.40 -6.83
C ALA A 187 -8.18 -9.01 -7.30
N MET A 188 -7.24 -8.09 -7.58
CA MET A 188 -7.54 -6.76 -8.10
C MET A 188 -7.77 -6.75 -9.63
N ARG A 189 -7.42 -7.84 -10.33
CA ARG A 189 -7.70 -8.06 -11.75
C ARG A 189 -9.12 -8.58 -11.95
#